data_AF-A0A3N6BPX0-F1
#
_entry.id   AF-A0A3N6BPX0-F1
#
_cell.length_a   1.000
_cell.length_b   1.000
_cell.length_c   1.000
_cell.angle_alpha   90.00
_cell.angle_beta   90.00
_cell.angle_gamma   90.00
#
_symmetry.space_group_name_H-M   'P 1'
#
loop_
_entity.id
_entity.type
_entity.pdbx_description
1 polymer ?
#
loop_
_entity_poly.entity_id
_entity_poly.type
_entity_poly.pdbx_seq_one_letter_code
_entity_poly.pdbx_strand_id
1 'polypeptide(L)'
;MKKLVLVALVFSFCLLLPAQDRATMSPPVIRAMPEGNVSFSAQFSDFAPTGEYRVGFGPATGKLAGAKLEVLKDGEAITVPSAAFDQGYASNWWNISKVALQGFQVTGSNLPPKSGKLTLRVTVPKTELDKVKKVYMLVSRKYGEDVWYIEDGTEMDESYW
;
A
#
# COMPACT_ATOMS: atom_id res chain seq x y z
N MET A 1 63.38 -2.63 27.47
CA MET A 1 62.54 -3.26 26.42
C MET A 1 61.33 -3.90 27.08
N LYS A 2 60.12 -3.43 26.73
CA LYS A 2 58.86 -4.18 26.52
C LYS A 2 57.67 -3.21 26.69
N LYS A 3 57.18 -2.73 25.55
CA LYS A 3 55.94 -1.96 25.41
C LYS A 3 54.78 -2.94 25.56
N LEU A 4 53.92 -2.76 26.56
CA LEU A 4 52.64 -3.46 26.66
C LEU A 4 51.63 -2.69 25.81
N VAL A 5 51.35 -3.21 24.63
CA VAL A 5 50.29 -2.73 23.74
C VAL A 5 48.98 -3.30 24.26
N LEU A 6 48.16 -2.44 24.86
CA LEU A 6 46.79 -2.77 25.24
C LEU A 6 45.94 -2.79 23.96
N VAL A 7 45.54 -3.98 23.51
CA VAL A 7 44.63 -4.14 22.37
C VAL A 7 43.23 -3.74 22.84
N ALA A 8 42.76 -2.58 22.40
CA ALA A 8 41.38 -2.16 22.58
C ALA A 8 40.48 -3.01 21.67
N LEU A 9 39.72 -3.93 22.27
CA LEU A 9 38.70 -4.70 21.59
C LEU A 9 37.50 -3.78 21.35
N VAL A 10 37.43 -3.17 20.15
CA VAL A 10 36.27 -2.39 19.73
C VAL A 10 35.13 -3.37 19.47
N PHE A 11 34.24 -3.51 20.45
CA PHE A 11 32.93 -4.13 20.25
C PHE A 11 32.15 -3.26 19.26
N SER A 12 32.27 -3.58 17.98
CA SER A 12 31.40 -3.08 16.93
C SER A 12 30.02 -3.70 17.15
N PHE A 13 29.24 -3.11 18.05
CA PHE A 13 27.80 -3.35 18.12
C PHE A 13 27.23 -2.82 16.80
N CYS A 14 27.09 -3.72 15.81
CA CYS A 14 26.20 -3.50 14.69
C CYS A 14 24.84 -3.16 15.29
N LEU A 15 24.49 -1.88 15.25
CA LEU A 15 23.15 -1.38 15.52
C LEU A 15 22.24 -2.11 14.53
N LEU A 16 21.61 -3.19 15.00
CA LEU A 16 20.40 -3.72 14.40
C LEU A 16 19.38 -2.58 14.51
N LEU A 17 19.34 -1.70 13.51
CA LEU A 17 18.19 -0.85 13.30
C LEU A 17 17.01 -1.82 13.24
N PRO A 18 16.02 -1.73 14.16
CA PRO A 18 14.84 -2.54 14.03
C PRO A 18 14.32 -2.28 12.62
N ALA A 19 14.22 -3.33 11.80
CA ALA A 19 13.51 -3.24 10.54
C ALA A 19 12.18 -2.58 10.88
N GLN A 20 11.94 -1.36 10.38
CA GLN A 20 10.67 -0.70 10.58
C GLN A 20 9.63 -1.66 9.99
N ASP A 21 8.82 -2.29 10.84
CA ASP A 21 7.70 -3.15 10.44
C ASP A 21 6.65 -2.25 9.77
N ARG A 22 6.97 -1.83 8.55
CA ARG A 22 6.22 -0.93 7.69
C ARG A 22 5.83 -1.75 6.47
N ALA A 23 4.53 -1.80 6.18
CA ALA A 23 4.03 -2.46 5.00
C ALA A 23 4.58 -1.78 3.75
N THR A 24 4.99 -2.60 2.80
CA THR A 24 5.59 -2.17 1.52
C THR A 24 4.65 -2.51 0.38
N MET A 25 4.79 -1.80 -0.75
CA MET A 25 4.04 -2.04 -1.97
C MET A 25 4.98 -2.34 -3.15
N SER A 26 4.67 -3.36 -3.94
CA SER A 26 5.35 -3.60 -5.21
C SER A 26 4.96 -2.51 -6.23
N PRO A 27 5.80 -2.24 -7.25
CA PRO A 27 5.35 -1.47 -8.40
C PRO A 27 4.05 -2.05 -8.97
N PRO A 28 3.05 -1.21 -9.31
CA PRO A 28 1.80 -1.68 -9.86
C PRO A 28 2.02 -2.23 -11.27
N VAL A 29 1.34 -3.34 -11.57
CA VAL A 29 1.20 -3.87 -12.92
C VAL A 29 -0.10 -3.34 -13.50
N ILE A 30 -0.01 -2.69 -14.65
CA ILE A 30 -1.14 -2.06 -15.34
C ILE A 30 -1.34 -2.76 -16.68
N ARG A 31 -2.57 -3.14 -16.99
CA ARG A 31 -2.91 -3.90 -18.20
C ARG A 31 -4.20 -3.38 -18.81
N ALA A 32 -4.19 -3.16 -20.12
CA ALA A 32 -5.43 -3.02 -20.87
C ALA A 32 -6.19 -4.35 -20.84
N MET A 33 -7.50 -4.28 -20.60
CA MET A 33 -8.40 -5.41 -20.52
C MET A 33 -9.46 -5.32 -21.64
N PRO A 34 -10.16 -6.42 -21.97
CA PRO A 34 -11.28 -6.37 -22.90
C PRO A 34 -12.36 -5.36 -22.50
N GLU A 35 -13.21 -5.01 -23.45
CA GLU A 35 -14.37 -4.13 -23.24
C GLU A 35 -14.01 -2.70 -22.78
N GLY A 36 -12.79 -2.25 -23.06
CA GLY A 36 -12.34 -0.90 -22.72
C GLY A 36 -12.08 -0.70 -21.23
N ASN A 37 -11.72 -1.76 -20.51
CA ASN A 37 -11.32 -1.69 -19.10
C ASN A 37 -9.79 -1.65 -18.96
N VAL A 38 -9.33 -1.19 -17.80
CA VAL A 38 -7.92 -1.21 -17.40
C VAL A 38 -7.82 -1.86 -16.04
N SER A 39 -6.89 -2.80 -15.90
CA SER A 39 -6.60 -3.49 -14.65
C SER A 39 -5.32 -2.94 -14.02
N PHE A 40 -5.38 -2.64 -12.73
CA PHE A 40 -4.26 -2.27 -11.88
C PHE A 40 -4.09 -3.36 -10.82
N SER A 41 -2.85 -3.78 -10.56
CA SER A 41 -2.59 -4.71 -9.47
C SER A 41 -1.25 -4.45 -8.80
N ALA A 42 -1.21 -4.49 -7.47
CA ALA A 42 0.02 -4.45 -6.69
C ALA A 42 -0.02 -5.46 -5.54
N GLN A 43 1.16 -5.91 -5.15
CA GLN A 43 1.36 -6.73 -3.96
C GLN A 43 1.76 -5.85 -2.79
N PHE A 44 1.29 -6.20 -1.61
CA PHE A 44 1.64 -5.59 -0.34
C PHE A 44 2.21 -6.65 0.59
N SER A 45 3.26 -6.32 1.32
CA SER A 45 4.00 -7.23 2.20
C SER A 45 4.47 -6.53 3.46
N ASP A 46 5.18 -7.25 4.34
CA ASP A 46 5.81 -6.71 5.55
C ASP A 46 4.81 -6.14 6.57
N PHE A 47 3.60 -6.70 6.60
CA PHE A 47 2.57 -6.36 7.58
C PHE A 47 3.02 -6.74 8.99
N ALA A 48 2.83 -5.82 9.94
CA ALA A 48 2.95 -6.11 11.35
C ALA A 48 1.80 -7.04 11.80
N PRO A 49 2.07 -8.09 12.60
CA PRO A 49 1.08 -9.12 12.93
C PRO A 49 -0.21 -8.63 13.60
N THR A 50 -0.15 -7.50 14.30
CA THR A 50 -1.29 -6.92 15.04
C THR A 50 -1.74 -5.57 14.46
N GLY A 51 -1.25 -5.20 13.28
CA GLY A 51 -1.64 -3.94 12.64
C GLY A 51 -3.07 -3.98 12.11
N GLU A 52 -3.64 -2.79 11.93
CA GLU A 52 -4.84 -2.61 11.12
C GLU A 52 -4.47 -1.83 9.87
N TYR A 53 -4.83 -2.35 8.71
CA TYR A 53 -4.39 -1.81 7.43
C TYR A 53 -5.56 -1.43 6.55
N ARG A 54 -5.39 -0.39 5.75
CA ARG A 54 -6.26 -0.09 4.61
C ARG A 54 -5.43 -0.17 3.34
N VAL A 55 -5.85 -1.01 2.41
CA VAL A 55 -5.34 -1.02 1.04
C VAL A 55 -6.40 -0.41 0.14
N GLY A 56 -6.01 0.51 -0.73
CA GLY A 56 -6.98 1.28 -1.50
C GLY A 56 -6.49 1.76 -2.85
N PHE A 57 -7.46 2.06 -3.72
CA PHE A 57 -7.27 2.63 -5.03
C PHE A 57 -8.31 3.72 -5.29
N GLY A 58 -7.91 4.82 -5.91
CA GLY A 58 -8.86 5.86 -6.28
C GLY A 58 -8.21 7.16 -6.74
N PRO A 59 -9.02 8.15 -7.15
CA PRO A 59 -8.55 9.46 -7.59
C PRO A 59 -8.29 10.39 -6.39
N ALA A 60 -7.74 11.58 -6.65
CA ALA A 60 -7.57 12.60 -5.60
C ALA A 60 -8.90 12.98 -4.94
N THR A 61 -10.00 13.02 -5.72
CA THR A 61 -11.34 13.38 -5.25
C THR A 61 -12.42 12.55 -5.93
N GLY A 62 -13.47 12.18 -5.21
CA GLY A 62 -14.63 11.47 -5.75
C GLY A 62 -14.44 9.96 -5.77
N LYS A 63 -15.06 9.28 -6.74
CA LYS A 63 -14.99 7.83 -6.92
C LYS A 63 -14.94 7.49 -8.41
N LEU A 64 -14.39 6.32 -8.74
CA LEU A 64 -14.39 5.80 -10.10
C LEU A 64 -15.60 4.88 -10.27
N ALA A 65 -16.58 5.32 -11.07
CA ALA A 65 -17.78 4.53 -11.28
C ALA A 65 -17.45 3.19 -11.97
N GLY A 66 -18.17 2.12 -11.61
CA GLY A 66 -17.94 0.80 -12.22
C GLY A 66 -16.60 0.13 -11.86
N ALA A 67 -15.79 0.72 -10.97
CA ALA A 67 -14.57 0.09 -10.48
C ALA A 67 -14.90 -1.19 -9.71
N LYS A 68 -14.24 -2.29 -10.07
CA LYS A 68 -14.33 -3.59 -9.41
C LYS A 68 -13.05 -3.85 -8.65
N LEU A 69 -13.17 -4.13 -7.35
CA LEU A 69 -12.03 -4.36 -6.46
C LEU A 69 -12.06 -5.81 -5.96
N GLU A 70 -10.89 -6.43 -5.95
CA GLU A 70 -10.65 -7.75 -5.38
C GLU A 70 -9.39 -7.66 -4.52
N VAL A 71 -9.41 -8.30 -3.34
CA VAL A 71 -8.22 -8.50 -2.52
C VAL A 71 -7.96 -9.99 -2.38
N LEU A 72 -6.70 -10.36 -2.61
CA LEU A 72 -6.25 -11.73 -2.49
C LEU A 72 -5.22 -11.83 -1.37
N LYS A 73 -5.32 -12.88 -0.57
CA LYS A 73 -4.33 -13.26 0.43
C LYS A 73 -3.58 -14.47 -0.10
N ASP A 74 -2.28 -14.31 -0.32
CA ASP A 74 -1.41 -15.37 -0.83
C ASP A 74 -1.90 -16.03 -2.14
N GLY A 75 -2.59 -15.24 -2.97
CA GLY A 75 -3.12 -15.68 -4.26
C GLY A 75 -4.58 -16.16 -4.25
N GLU A 76 -5.21 -16.25 -3.09
CA GLU A 76 -6.62 -16.64 -2.93
C GLU A 76 -7.48 -15.43 -2.57
N ALA A 77 -8.62 -15.27 -3.24
CA ALA A 77 -9.57 -14.20 -2.94
C ALA A 77 -10.12 -14.34 -1.52
N ILE A 78 -10.06 -13.26 -0.74
CA ILE A 78 -10.66 -13.22 0.60
C ILE A 78 -11.95 -12.41 0.59
N THR A 79 -12.92 -12.83 1.40
CA THR A 79 -14.21 -12.12 1.50
C THR A 79 -14.11 -11.05 2.59
N VAL A 80 -13.69 -9.86 2.18
CA VAL A 80 -13.67 -8.66 3.03
C VAL A 80 -14.56 -7.60 2.36
N PRO A 81 -15.49 -6.96 3.08
CA PRO A 81 -16.29 -5.89 2.50
C PRO A 81 -15.40 -4.74 2.03
N SER A 82 -15.62 -4.26 0.80
CA SER A 82 -14.98 -3.04 0.36
C SER A 82 -15.65 -1.82 0.99
N ALA A 83 -14.88 -0.76 1.18
CA ALA A 83 -15.34 0.51 1.73
C ALA A 83 -14.72 1.67 0.96
N ALA A 84 -15.43 2.80 0.95
CA ALA A 84 -14.88 4.08 0.54
C ALA A 84 -14.31 4.80 1.77
N PHE A 85 -13.15 5.43 1.63
CA PHE A 85 -12.51 6.19 2.70
C PHE A 85 -11.62 7.29 2.13
N ASP A 86 -11.50 8.39 2.89
CA ASP A 86 -10.53 9.44 2.61
C ASP A 86 -9.22 9.13 3.34
N GLN A 87 -8.12 9.10 2.62
CA GLN A 87 -6.78 9.00 3.20
C GLN A 87 -6.16 10.39 3.32
N GLY A 88 -6.02 10.88 4.56
CA GLY A 88 -5.32 12.12 4.88
C GLY A 88 -3.79 11.97 4.84
N TYR A 89 -3.08 13.05 5.19
CA TYR A 89 -1.61 13.08 5.22
C TYR A 89 -0.93 12.71 3.88
N ALA A 90 -1.66 12.84 2.78
CA ALA A 90 -1.16 12.55 1.44
C ALA A 90 -0.12 13.59 0.96
N SER A 91 0.00 14.74 1.65
CA SER A 91 0.93 15.80 1.30
C SER A 91 2.37 15.36 1.48
N ASN A 92 2.61 14.40 2.38
CA ASN A 92 3.92 13.79 2.59
C ASN A 92 4.35 12.88 1.43
N TRP A 93 3.43 12.60 0.49
CA TRP A 93 3.63 11.68 -0.62
C TRP A 93 3.46 12.36 -1.99
N TRP A 94 2.37 13.09 -2.21
CA TRP A 94 1.95 13.56 -3.54
C TRP A 94 1.51 15.03 -3.61
N ASN A 95 1.94 15.86 -2.65
CA ASN A 95 1.60 17.30 -2.61
C ASN A 95 0.08 17.61 -2.71
N ILE A 96 -0.75 16.73 -2.16
CA ILE A 96 -2.22 16.89 -2.04
C ILE A 96 -2.64 16.61 -0.60
N SER A 97 -3.74 17.21 -0.12
CA SER A 97 -4.13 17.05 1.28
C SER A 97 -4.65 15.64 1.61
N LYS A 98 -5.46 15.08 0.72
CA LYS A 98 -6.08 13.76 0.87
C LYS A 98 -6.32 13.09 -0.47
N VAL A 99 -6.57 11.79 -0.42
CA VAL A 99 -6.98 10.96 -1.56
C VAL A 99 -8.30 10.27 -1.23
N ALA A 100 -9.23 10.24 -2.19
CA ALA A 100 -10.49 9.51 -2.06
C ALA A 100 -10.32 8.08 -2.61
N LEU A 101 -10.40 7.08 -1.73
CA LEU A 101 -10.10 5.70 -2.08
C LEU A 101 -11.32 4.79 -1.93
N GLN A 102 -11.36 3.75 -2.75
CA GLN A 102 -12.14 2.55 -2.52
C GLN A 102 -11.15 1.42 -2.22
N GLY A 103 -11.46 0.55 -1.28
CA GLY A 103 -10.51 -0.45 -0.85
C GLY A 103 -11.02 -1.35 0.26
N PHE A 104 -10.11 -1.94 1.00
CA PHE A 104 -10.41 -2.91 2.05
C PHE A 104 -9.68 -2.53 3.34
N GLN A 105 -10.37 -2.62 4.47
CA GLN A 105 -9.72 -2.63 5.78
C GLN A 105 -9.41 -4.08 6.15
N VAL A 106 -8.13 -4.39 6.35
CA VAL A 106 -7.63 -5.74 6.56
C VAL A 106 -6.96 -5.83 7.94
N THR A 107 -7.44 -6.76 8.76
CA THR A 107 -7.05 -6.92 10.16
C THR A 107 -7.07 -8.41 10.55
N GLY A 108 -6.37 -8.76 11.63
CA GLY A 108 -6.46 -10.08 12.26
C GLY A 108 -6.19 -11.22 11.28
N SER A 109 -7.10 -12.21 11.21
CA SER A 109 -6.95 -13.40 10.36
C SER A 109 -6.90 -13.10 8.86
N ASN A 110 -7.36 -11.93 8.43
CA ASN A 110 -7.32 -11.54 7.02
C ASN A 110 -5.94 -10.99 6.60
N LEU A 111 -5.08 -10.63 7.56
CA LEU A 111 -3.70 -10.29 7.26
C LEU A 111 -2.87 -11.54 6.96
N PRO A 112 -1.95 -11.48 5.99
CA PRO A 112 -1.01 -12.56 5.77
C PRO A 112 -0.01 -12.63 6.93
N PRO A 113 0.61 -13.82 7.15
CA PRO A 113 1.77 -13.91 8.03
C PRO A 113 2.92 -13.04 7.49
N LYS A 114 3.99 -12.82 8.27
CA LYS A 114 5.09 -11.90 7.91
C LYS A 114 5.70 -12.15 6.52
N SER A 115 5.74 -13.40 6.06
CA SER A 115 6.25 -13.78 4.72
C SER A 115 5.19 -13.79 3.61
N GLY A 116 3.92 -13.65 3.96
CA GLY A 116 2.80 -13.66 3.01
C GLY A 116 2.49 -12.28 2.46
N LYS A 117 1.55 -12.22 1.52
CA LYS A 117 1.24 -11.02 0.74
C LYS A 117 -0.25 -10.81 0.58
N LEU A 118 -0.64 -9.55 0.53
CA LEU A 118 -1.93 -9.16 -0.04
C LEU A 118 -1.72 -8.71 -1.49
N THR A 119 -2.67 -9.01 -2.36
CA THR A 119 -2.71 -8.43 -3.71
C THR A 119 -4.02 -7.67 -3.85
N LEU A 120 -3.95 -6.37 -4.16
CA LEU A 120 -5.11 -5.61 -4.59
C LEU A 120 -5.18 -5.69 -6.10
N ARG A 121 -6.34 -6.05 -6.64
CA ARG A 121 -6.66 -5.96 -8.07
C ARG A 121 -7.83 -5.02 -8.24
N VAL A 122 -7.70 -4.11 -9.20
CA VAL A 122 -8.73 -3.12 -9.52
C VAL A 122 -8.94 -3.09 -11.01
N THR A 123 -10.17 -3.30 -11.44
CA THR A 123 -10.56 -3.14 -12.85
C THR A 123 -11.47 -1.93 -12.97
N VAL A 124 -11.13 -0.99 -13.86
CA VAL A 124 -11.87 0.27 -14.03
C VAL A 124 -12.16 0.48 -15.52
N PRO A 125 -13.37 0.95 -15.90
CA PRO A 125 -13.62 1.41 -17.26
C PRO A 125 -12.67 2.55 -17.64
N LYS A 126 -12.02 2.47 -18.81
CA LYS A 126 -11.12 3.52 -19.29
C LYS A 126 -11.83 4.87 -19.40
N THR A 127 -13.09 4.88 -19.80
CA THR A 127 -13.91 6.10 -19.87
C THR A 127 -14.08 6.81 -18.54
N GLU A 128 -13.96 6.11 -17.41
CA GLU A 128 -13.96 6.72 -16.07
C GLU A 128 -12.56 7.19 -15.67
N LEU A 129 -11.51 6.48 -16.07
CA LEU A 129 -10.12 6.90 -15.86
C LEU A 129 -9.79 8.17 -16.64
N ASP A 130 -10.28 8.31 -17.87
CA ASP A 130 -10.05 9.49 -18.72
C ASP A 130 -10.68 10.78 -18.14
N LYS A 131 -11.53 10.68 -17.11
CA LYS A 131 -12.11 11.84 -16.40
C LYS A 131 -11.19 12.38 -15.31
N VAL A 132 -10.15 11.64 -14.93
CA VAL A 132 -9.23 12.01 -13.85
C VAL A 132 -7.81 12.10 -14.37
N LYS A 133 -7.01 12.98 -13.77
CA LYS A 133 -5.60 13.17 -14.16
C LYS A 133 -4.65 12.16 -13.55
N LYS A 134 -5.02 11.68 -12.36
CA LYS A 134 -4.21 10.77 -11.56
C LYS A 134 -5.10 9.82 -10.77
N VAL A 135 -4.61 8.61 -10.59
CA VAL A 135 -5.11 7.63 -9.64
C VAL A 135 -3.98 7.22 -8.71
N TYR A 136 -4.35 6.75 -7.52
CA TYR A 136 -3.44 6.43 -6.44
C TYR A 136 -3.72 5.00 -5.99
N MET A 137 -2.67 4.25 -5.70
CA MET A 137 -2.77 2.95 -5.04
C MET A 137 -1.87 2.99 -3.81
N LEU A 138 -2.39 2.59 -2.64
CA LEU A 138 -1.64 2.69 -1.41
C LEU A 138 -2.03 1.65 -0.36
N VAL A 139 -1.15 1.50 0.62
CA VAL A 139 -1.39 0.89 1.92
C VAL A 139 -1.20 1.93 3.01
N SER A 140 -2.09 1.94 3.98
CA SER A 140 -1.98 2.73 5.20
C SER A 140 -2.20 1.86 6.42
N ARG A 141 -1.64 2.26 7.55
CA ARG A 141 -1.78 1.58 8.83
C ARG A 141 -2.39 2.53 9.87
N LYS A 142 -3.20 1.96 10.76
CA LYS A 142 -3.74 2.64 11.93
C LYS A 142 -2.69 2.77 13.04
N TYR A 143 -2.47 3.99 13.54
CA TYR A 143 -1.50 4.31 14.60
C TYR A 143 -2.15 4.91 15.86
N GLY A 144 -3.45 5.16 15.84
CA GLY A 144 -4.24 5.67 16.95
C GLY A 144 -5.73 5.49 16.66
N GLU A 145 -6.62 5.98 17.53
CA GLU A 145 -8.06 5.76 17.43
C GLU A 145 -8.62 6.10 16.04
N ASP A 146 -8.18 7.22 15.46
CA ASP A 146 -8.59 7.70 14.12
C ASP A 146 -7.42 8.13 13.21
N VAL A 147 -6.20 7.73 13.54
CA VAL A 147 -5.00 8.16 12.81
C VAL A 147 -4.52 7.07 11.87
N TRP A 148 -4.60 7.35 10.57
CA TRP A 148 -4.14 6.46 9.48
C TRP A 148 -3.00 7.12 8.71
N TYR A 149 -1.84 6.47 8.68
CA TYR A 149 -0.68 6.94 7.91
C TYR A 149 -0.40 6.03 6.73
N ILE A 150 -0.13 6.64 5.58
CA ILE A 150 0.32 5.94 4.37
C ILE A 150 1.68 5.32 4.68
N GLU A 151 1.76 4.00 4.53
CA GLU A 151 2.99 3.25 4.67
C GLU A 151 3.65 3.02 3.32
N ASP A 152 2.90 2.80 2.25
CA ASP A 152 3.47 2.77 0.91
C ASP A 152 2.41 3.11 -0.12
N GLY A 153 2.83 3.56 -1.30
CA GLY A 153 1.91 3.85 -2.38
C GLY A 153 2.56 4.54 -3.57
N THR A 154 1.77 4.67 -4.62
CA THR A 154 2.18 5.32 -5.85
C THR A 154 1.06 6.16 -6.44
N GLU A 155 1.44 7.24 -7.12
CA GLU A 155 0.56 7.96 -8.02
C GLU A 155 0.82 7.50 -9.46
N MET A 156 -0.25 7.39 -10.25
CA MET A 156 -0.21 7.02 -11.65
C MET A 156 -1.02 8.05 -12.44
N ASP A 157 -0.43 8.62 -13.48
CA ASP A 157 -1.08 9.59 -14.35
C ASP A 157 -1.63 8.96 -15.64
N GLU A 158 -2.31 9.77 -16.44
CA GLU A 158 -2.97 9.35 -17.68
C GLU A 158 -2.03 8.72 -18.73
N SER A 159 -0.70 8.77 -18.58
CA SER A 159 0.23 8.09 -19.48
C SER A 159 0.21 6.57 -19.36
N TYR A 160 -0.38 6.03 -18.28
CA TYR A 160 -0.44 4.61 -18.01
C TYR A 160 -1.68 3.89 -18.60
N TRP A 161 -2.65 4.60 -19.23
CA TRP A 161 -3.89 3.99 -19.74
C TRP A 161 -4.52 4.61 -21.00
#